data_AF-L9VGS2-F1
#
_entry.id   AF-L9VGS2-F1
#
_cell.length_a   1.000
_cell.length_b   1.000
_cell.length_c   1.000
_cell.angle_alpha   90.00
_cell.angle_beta   90.00
_cell.angle_gamma   90.00
#
_symmetry.space_group_name_H-M   'P 1'
#
loop_
_entity.id
_entity.type
_entity.pdbx_description
1 polymer ?
#
loop_
_entity_poly.entity_id
_entity_poly.type
_entity_poly.pdbx_seq_one_letter_code
_entity_poly.pdbx_strand_id
1 'polypeptide(L)'
;MYDHTSLTGLESDVRIVSGAWFTHHEHISVEQFVSELPLAYFQFEAHDCYEDPTHYEMDTLFRVFVLKELHGWEHETALYEYLESHPVLCERLGLETVPDQSTLWRSWHTRFTNALRNTVQKSARTILIKAQNADVTVPREPEQILPARGDDVDEAVPDDRAILSTSQSLLVETSAC
;
A
#
# COMPACT_ATOMS: atom_id res chain seq x y z
N MET A 1 -8.24 12.67 -21.98
CA MET A 1 -7.48 13.34 -20.90
C MET A 1 -7.20 12.30 -19.84
N TYR A 2 -6.01 12.30 -19.26
CA TYR A 2 -5.66 11.42 -18.15
C TYR A 2 -6.31 11.97 -16.88
N ASP A 3 -6.95 11.10 -16.09
CA ASP A 3 -7.50 11.51 -14.79
C ASP A 3 -6.41 11.37 -13.72
N HIS A 4 -5.82 12.51 -13.36
CA HIS A 4 -4.72 12.61 -12.41
C HIS A 4 -5.14 12.36 -10.96
N THR A 5 -6.43 12.18 -10.69
CA THR A 5 -6.96 11.88 -9.34
C THR A 5 -7.42 10.43 -9.20
N SER A 6 -7.39 9.65 -10.28
CA SER A 6 -7.93 8.29 -10.34
C SER A 6 -7.05 7.29 -9.59
N LEU A 7 -7.54 6.80 -8.45
CA LEU A 7 -6.86 5.73 -7.70
C LEU A 7 -6.74 4.43 -8.52
N THR A 8 -7.71 4.13 -9.38
CA THR A 8 -7.60 2.98 -10.30
C THR A 8 -6.50 3.20 -11.35
N GLY A 9 -6.32 4.44 -11.81
CA GLY A 9 -5.18 4.84 -12.64
C GLY A 9 -3.86 4.59 -11.92
N LEU A 10 -3.73 5.09 -10.69
CA LEU A 10 -2.55 4.89 -9.84
C LEU A 10 -2.25 3.39 -9.60
N GLU A 11 -3.26 2.58 -9.27
CA GLU A 11 -3.13 1.12 -9.13
C GLU A 11 -2.62 0.46 -10.43
N SER A 12 -3.13 0.91 -11.58
CA SER A 12 -2.69 0.41 -12.89
C SER A 12 -1.24 0.81 -13.19
N ASP A 13 -0.85 2.04 -12.86
CA ASP A 13 0.50 2.53 -13.09
C ASP A 13 1.51 1.79 -12.22
N VAL A 14 1.22 1.58 -10.93
CA VAL A 14 2.04 0.74 -10.05
C VAL A 14 2.24 -0.65 -10.67
N ARG A 15 1.17 -1.27 -11.18
CA ARG A 15 1.23 -2.60 -11.81
C ARG A 15 2.11 -2.62 -13.07
N ILE A 16 2.00 -1.61 -13.92
CA ILE A 16 2.77 -1.50 -15.17
C ILE A 16 4.24 -1.24 -14.86
N VAL A 17 4.51 -0.22 -14.03
CA VAL A 17 5.87 0.21 -13.71
C VAL A 17 6.60 -0.88 -12.92
N SER A 18 6.00 -1.50 -11.90
CA SER A 18 6.62 -2.64 -11.19
C SER A 18 6.88 -3.82 -12.11
N GLY A 19 5.94 -4.11 -13.02
CA GLY A 19 6.10 -5.17 -14.03
C GLY A 19 7.28 -4.93 -14.97
N ALA A 20 7.50 -3.68 -15.41
CA ALA A 20 8.65 -3.33 -16.23
C ALA A 20 9.94 -3.27 -15.40
N TRP A 21 9.88 -2.67 -14.22
CA TRP A 21 11.02 -2.44 -13.33
C TRP A 21 11.75 -3.73 -12.99
N PHE A 22 11.04 -4.74 -12.48
CA PHE A 22 11.66 -5.99 -12.02
C PHE A 22 12.13 -6.91 -13.15
N THR A 23 11.87 -6.58 -14.43
CA THR A 23 12.49 -7.31 -15.55
C THR A 23 13.95 -6.92 -15.77
N HIS A 24 14.38 -5.80 -15.18
CA HIS A 24 15.75 -5.34 -15.30
C HIS A 24 16.64 -6.00 -14.24
N HIS A 25 17.76 -6.59 -14.68
CA HIS A 25 18.67 -7.36 -13.81
C HIS A 25 19.31 -6.57 -12.65
N GLU A 26 19.39 -5.24 -12.75
CA GLU A 26 19.90 -4.38 -11.67
C GLU A 26 18.82 -4.02 -10.63
N HIS A 27 17.55 -4.26 -10.95
CA HIS A 27 16.41 -3.84 -10.15
C HIS A 27 15.95 -4.95 -9.20
N ILE A 28 16.79 -5.24 -8.21
CA ILE A 28 16.62 -6.37 -7.29
C ILE A 28 16.09 -5.97 -5.89
N SER A 29 15.53 -4.76 -5.75
CA SER A 29 15.03 -4.26 -4.47
C SER A 29 13.66 -3.62 -4.61
N VAL A 30 12.73 -4.07 -3.76
CA VAL A 30 11.39 -3.48 -3.65
C VAL A 30 11.42 -2.10 -3.00
N GLU A 31 12.35 -1.85 -2.09
CA GLU A 31 12.53 -0.54 -1.47
C GLU A 31 13.06 0.47 -2.47
N GLN A 32 13.99 0.01 -3.32
CA GLN A 32 14.49 0.83 -4.42
C GLN A 32 13.36 1.24 -5.35
N PHE A 33 12.51 0.28 -5.73
CA PHE A 33 11.32 0.54 -6.52
C PHE A 33 10.39 1.57 -5.88
N VAL A 34 10.07 1.44 -4.59
CA VAL A 34 9.13 2.34 -3.88
C VAL A 34 9.60 3.79 -3.89
N SER A 35 10.88 4.02 -3.59
CA SER A 35 11.46 5.38 -3.65
C SER A 35 11.46 5.97 -5.05
N GLU A 36 11.50 5.15 -6.10
CA GLU A 36 11.55 5.61 -7.50
C GLU A 36 10.18 5.58 -8.19
N LEU A 37 9.12 5.27 -7.44
CA LEU A 37 7.77 5.24 -7.98
C LEU A 37 7.40 6.62 -8.54
N PRO A 38 6.99 6.72 -9.82
CA PRO A 38 6.72 8.00 -10.46
C PRO A 38 5.36 8.52 -9.99
N LEU A 39 5.33 9.33 -8.94
CA LEU A 39 4.09 9.85 -8.35
C LEU A 39 3.79 11.30 -8.74
N ALA A 40 4.73 12.01 -9.37
CA ALA A 40 4.64 13.44 -9.65
C ALA A 40 3.46 13.84 -10.56
N TYR A 41 2.86 12.90 -11.29
CA TYR A 41 1.69 13.17 -12.11
C TYR A 41 0.36 13.06 -11.34
N PHE A 42 0.35 12.39 -10.19
CA PHE A 42 -0.87 12.07 -9.44
C PHE A 42 -1.19 13.19 -8.43
N GLN A 43 -2.44 13.64 -8.43
CA GLN A 43 -2.94 14.71 -7.55
C GLN A 43 -3.51 14.11 -6.28
N PHE A 44 -2.68 14.05 -5.24
CA PHE A 44 -3.06 13.48 -3.94
C PHE A 44 -4.02 14.37 -3.14
N GLU A 45 -4.17 15.65 -3.49
CA GLU A 45 -5.02 16.61 -2.78
C GLU A 45 -6.49 16.14 -2.75
N ALA A 46 -6.95 15.43 -3.78
CA ALA A 46 -8.28 14.82 -3.81
C ALA A 46 -8.48 13.72 -2.74
N HIS A 47 -7.40 13.23 -2.15
CA HIS A 47 -7.36 12.14 -1.17
C HIS A 47 -6.70 12.53 0.15
N ASP A 48 -6.44 13.83 0.34
CA ASP A 48 -5.93 14.43 1.57
C ASP A 48 -7.11 14.98 2.38
N CYS A 49 -7.41 14.37 3.53
CA CYS A 49 -8.47 14.80 4.43
C CYS A 49 -8.01 15.83 5.47
N TYR A 50 -6.76 16.32 5.38
CA TYR A 50 -6.22 17.31 6.31
C TYR A 50 -6.20 18.69 5.65
N GLU A 51 -6.74 19.69 6.34
CA GLU A 51 -6.78 21.07 5.84
C GLU A 51 -5.63 21.94 6.39
N ASP A 52 -4.99 21.50 7.47
CA ASP A 52 -3.90 22.22 8.11
C ASP A 52 -2.57 22.01 7.38
N PRO A 53 -1.64 22.99 7.42
CA PRO A 53 -0.30 22.82 6.90
C PRO A 53 0.39 21.59 7.50
N THR A 54 0.99 20.77 6.64
CA THR A 54 1.74 19.57 7.04
C THR A 54 3.19 19.69 6.61
N HIS A 55 4.09 19.03 7.36
CA HIS A 55 5.52 19.03 7.04
C HIS A 55 5.89 18.02 5.95
N TYR A 56 5.06 16.98 5.74
CA TYR A 56 5.32 15.89 4.81
C TYR A 56 4.33 15.90 3.65
N GLU A 57 4.87 15.85 2.43
CA GLU A 57 4.08 15.74 1.21
C GLU A 57 3.35 14.39 1.14
N MET A 58 2.19 14.39 0.48
CA MET A 58 1.34 13.20 0.37
C MET A 58 1.99 12.06 -0.41
N ASP A 59 2.78 12.37 -1.44
CA ASP A 59 3.45 11.37 -2.26
C ASP A 59 4.58 10.68 -1.47
N THR A 60 5.33 11.43 -0.66
CA THR A 60 6.29 10.91 0.31
C THR A 60 5.62 9.98 1.32
N LEU A 61 4.51 10.41 1.92
CA LEU A 61 3.75 9.57 2.85
C LEU A 61 3.18 8.33 2.15
N PHE A 62 2.74 8.44 0.90
CA PHE A 62 2.28 7.29 0.13
C PHE A 62 3.38 6.24 -0.01
N ARG A 63 4.61 6.65 -0.39
CA ARG A 63 5.76 5.74 -0.46
C ARG A 63 6.07 5.09 0.89
N VAL A 64 6.05 5.87 1.96
CA VAL A 64 6.28 5.40 3.34
C VAL A 64 5.26 4.34 3.75
N PHE A 65 3.97 4.52 3.44
CA PHE A 65 2.96 3.51 3.76
C PHE A 65 2.96 2.32 2.80
N VAL A 66 3.36 2.49 1.54
CA VAL A 66 3.63 1.33 0.66
C VAL A 66 4.75 0.49 1.25
N LEU A 67 5.84 1.12 1.72
CA LEU A 67 6.93 0.42 2.42
C LEU A 67 6.40 -0.35 3.64
N LYS A 68 5.60 0.29 4.49
CA LYS A 68 4.97 -0.39 5.65
C LYS A 68 4.25 -1.68 5.26
N GLU A 69 3.42 -1.60 4.22
CA GLU A 69 2.64 -2.74 3.72
C GLU A 69 3.51 -3.80 3.02
N LEU A 70 4.63 -3.41 2.39
CA LEU A 70 5.59 -4.35 1.80
C LEU A 70 6.24 -5.26 2.85
N HIS A 71 6.57 -4.70 4.01
CA HIS A 71 7.15 -5.44 5.13
C HIS A 71 6.08 -6.13 5.99
N GLY A 72 4.79 -5.86 5.74
CA GLY A 72 3.69 -6.44 6.52
C GLY A 72 3.64 -5.95 7.97
N TRP A 73 4.17 -4.75 8.26
CA TRP A 73 4.13 -4.20 9.60
C TRP A 73 2.72 -3.78 9.98
N GLU A 74 2.25 -4.25 11.14
CA GLU A 74 0.94 -3.89 11.66
C GLU A 74 0.95 -2.45 12.22
N HIS A 75 2.00 -2.10 12.97
CA HIS A 75 2.08 -0.87 13.75
C HIS A 75 3.12 0.12 13.21
N GLU A 76 2.88 1.41 13.45
CA GLU A 76 3.77 2.51 13.04
C GLU A 76 5.12 2.49 13.77
N THR A 77 5.22 1.80 14.91
CA THR A 77 6.48 1.66 15.66
C THR A 77 7.56 0.94 14.83
N ALA A 78 7.23 -0.18 14.18
CA ALA A 78 8.17 -0.90 13.34
C ALA A 78 8.61 -0.07 12.12
N LEU A 79 7.68 0.69 11.54
CA LEU A 79 7.96 1.62 10.45
C LEU A 79 8.91 2.75 10.90
N TYR A 80 8.65 3.34 12.06
CA TYR A 80 9.50 4.37 12.64
C TYR A 80 10.93 3.88 12.89
N GLU A 81 11.07 2.73 13.58
CA GLU A 81 12.38 2.13 13.89
C GLU A 81 13.14 1.77 12.61
N TYR A 82 12.43 1.33 11.57
CA TYR A 82 13.02 1.07 10.27
C TYR A 82 13.56 2.33 9.61
N LEU A 83 12.76 3.40 9.55
CA LEU A 83 13.19 4.67 8.96
C LEU A 83 14.36 5.29 9.75
N GLU A 84 14.34 5.21 11.08
CA GLU A 84 15.42 5.70 11.94
C GLU A 84 16.75 4.97 11.68
N SER A 85 16.69 3.66 11.43
CA SER A 85 17.88 2.84 11.14
C SER A 85 18.37 2.91 9.68
N HIS A 86 17.59 3.48 8.76
CA HIS A 86 17.89 3.51 7.33
C HIS A 86 17.91 4.94 6.74
N PRO A 87 18.90 5.78 7.12
CA PRO A 87 18.95 7.19 6.69
C PRO A 87 19.05 7.36 5.16
N VAL A 88 19.74 6.45 4.46
CA VAL A 88 19.84 6.46 2.99
C VAL A 88 18.48 6.23 2.34
N LEU A 89 17.63 5.38 2.94
CA LEU A 89 16.27 5.17 2.44
C LEU A 89 15.42 6.43 2.68
N CYS A 90 15.55 7.07 3.84
CA CYS A 90 14.86 8.32 4.15
C CYS A 90 15.18 9.43 3.14
N GLU A 91 16.46 9.61 2.78
CA GLU A 91 16.87 10.55 1.74
C GLU A 91 16.20 10.23 0.39
N ARG A 92 16.20 8.95 -0.01
CA ARG A 92 15.57 8.51 -1.27
C ARG A 92 14.05 8.62 -1.27
N LEU A 93 13.42 8.58 -0.10
CA LEU A 93 11.98 8.83 0.07
C LEU A 93 11.64 10.32 0.09
N GLY A 94 12.62 11.21 0.15
CA GLY A 94 12.40 12.65 0.28
C GLY A 94 12.03 13.10 1.69
N LEU A 95 12.43 12.34 2.72
CA LEU A 95 12.22 12.69 4.12
C LEU A 95 13.37 13.58 4.61
N GLU A 96 13.09 14.86 4.88
CA GLU A 96 14.07 15.75 5.54
C GLU A 96 14.33 15.34 7.00
N THR A 97 13.28 14.87 7.68
CA THR A 97 13.34 14.31 9.03
C THR A 97 12.47 13.06 9.10
N VAL A 98 12.78 12.15 10.03
CA VAL A 98 11.97 10.93 10.23
C VAL A 98 10.65 11.32 10.90
N PRO A 99 9.48 10.99 10.32
CA PRO A 99 8.19 11.25 10.95
C PRO A 99 8.07 10.43 12.24
N ASP A 100 7.69 11.08 13.33
CA ASP A 100 7.43 10.35 14.58
C ASP A 100 6.20 9.44 14.47
N GLN A 101 6.05 8.51 15.42
CA GLN A 101 4.95 7.55 15.42
C GLN A 101 3.56 8.23 15.42
N SER A 102 3.41 9.38 16.09
CA SER A 102 2.14 10.12 16.13
C SER A 102 1.80 10.71 14.77
N THR A 103 2.81 11.17 14.04
CA THR A 103 2.70 11.73 12.69
C THR A 103 2.34 10.64 11.69
N LEU A 104 2.98 9.48 11.77
CA LEU A 104 2.63 8.31 10.97
C LEU A 104 1.19 7.87 11.24
N TRP A 105 0.81 7.75 12.52
CA TRP A 105 -0.54 7.33 12.89
C TRP A 105 -1.62 8.29 12.36
N ARG A 106 -1.42 9.61 12.53
CA ARG A 106 -2.36 10.62 12.01
C ARG A 106 -2.42 10.61 10.49
N SER A 107 -1.27 10.44 9.83
CA SER A 107 -1.22 10.37 8.36
C SER A 107 -2.06 9.21 7.83
N TRP A 108 -1.89 8.03 8.41
CA TRP A 108 -2.64 6.84 7.99
C TRP A 108 -4.14 6.91 8.36
N HIS A 109 -4.45 7.25 9.60
CA HIS A 109 -5.81 7.10 10.13
C HIS A 109 -6.69 8.34 9.98
N THR A 110 -6.10 9.53 9.85
CA THR A 110 -6.84 10.79 9.80
C THR A 110 -6.69 11.49 8.45
N ARG A 111 -5.47 11.53 7.90
CA ARG A 111 -5.18 12.25 6.66
C ARG A 111 -5.59 11.47 5.42
N PHE A 112 -5.25 10.19 5.33
CA PHE A 112 -5.57 9.39 4.14
C PHE A 112 -7.06 9.03 4.09
N THR A 113 -7.66 9.20 2.92
CA THR A 113 -8.99 8.60 2.66
C THR A 113 -8.93 7.08 2.79
N ASN A 114 -10.07 6.46 3.08
CA ASN A 114 -10.16 5.01 3.10
C ASN A 114 -9.81 4.37 1.74
N ALA A 115 -10.15 5.06 0.65
CA ALA A 115 -9.85 4.62 -0.69
C ALA A 115 -8.32 4.65 -0.94
N LEU A 116 -7.64 5.71 -0.53
CA LEU A 116 -6.18 5.82 -0.66
C LEU A 116 -5.45 4.73 0.15
N ARG A 117 -5.89 4.47 1.39
CA ARG A 117 -5.34 3.34 2.18
C ARG A 117 -5.47 2.00 1.47
N ASN A 118 -6.63 1.72 0.89
CA ASN A 118 -6.85 0.49 0.11
C ASN A 118 -5.93 0.43 -1.11
N THR A 119 -5.74 1.56 -1.80
CA THR A 119 -4.81 1.66 -2.93
C THR A 119 -3.36 1.42 -2.50
N VAL A 120 -2.92 1.93 -1.34
CA VAL A 120 -1.59 1.61 -0.78
C VAL A 120 -1.44 0.11 -0.58
N GLN A 121 -2.41 -0.54 0.07
CA GLN A 121 -2.39 -1.99 0.33
C GLN A 121 -2.34 -2.82 -0.96
N LYS A 122 -3.19 -2.49 -1.95
CA LYS A 122 -3.20 -3.15 -3.25
C LYS A 122 -1.91 -2.92 -4.03
N SER A 123 -1.34 -1.72 -3.93
CA SER A 123 -0.06 -1.37 -4.56
C SER A 123 1.05 -2.24 -3.99
N ALA A 124 1.19 -2.30 -2.66
CA ALA A 124 2.16 -3.17 -2.01
C ALA A 124 2.00 -4.65 -2.40
N ARG A 125 0.76 -5.17 -2.39
CA ARG A 125 0.48 -6.54 -2.84
C ARG A 125 0.89 -6.77 -4.29
N THR A 126 0.61 -5.82 -5.18
CA THR A 126 0.96 -5.91 -6.60
C THR A 126 2.47 -5.92 -6.79
N ILE A 127 3.19 -5.02 -6.10
CA ILE A 127 4.65 -4.94 -6.14
C ILE A 127 5.27 -6.27 -5.69
N LEU A 128 4.78 -6.85 -4.59
CA LEU A 128 5.29 -8.13 -4.08
C LEU A 128 5.08 -9.26 -5.09
N ILE A 129 3.91 -9.32 -5.74
CA ILE A 129 3.64 -10.33 -6.78
C ILE A 129 4.59 -10.14 -7.97
N LYS A 130 4.84 -8.90 -8.40
CA LYS A 130 5.73 -8.61 -9.53
C LYS A 130 7.20 -8.90 -9.20
N ALA A 131 7.65 -8.56 -8.00
CA ALA A 131 8.99 -8.87 -7.51
C ALA A 131 9.20 -10.40 -7.41
N GLN A 132 8.25 -11.12 -6.79
CA GLN A 132 8.32 -12.57 -6.66
C GLN A 132 8.32 -13.29 -8.01
N ASN A 133 7.49 -12.84 -8.97
CA ASN A 133 7.49 -13.39 -10.33
C ASN A 133 8.81 -13.16 -11.09
N ALA A 134 9.63 -12.22 -10.64
CA ALA A 134 10.94 -11.91 -11.20
C ALA A 134 12.09 -12.43 -10.32
N ASP A 135 11.80 -13.32 -9.36
CA ASP A 135 12.76 -13.89 -8.41
C ASP A 135 13.52 -12.84 -7.57
N VAL A 136 12.91 -11.67 -7.35
CA VAL A 136 13.44 -10.61 -6.48
C VAL A 136 13.09 -10.91 -5.02
N THR A 137 14.08 -10.78 -4.13
CA THR A 137 13.89 -10.98 -2.69
C THR A 137 12.84 -10.02 -2.13
N VAL A 138 11.88 -10.56 -1.36
CA VAL A 138 10.81 -9.78 -0.73
C VAL A 138 10.93 -9.80 0.80
N PRO A 139 10.59 -8.70 1.51
CA PRO A 139 10.89 -8.54 2.95
C PRO A 139 10.01 -9.33 3.94
N ARG A 140 9.33 -10.40 3.51
CA ARG A 140 8.30 -11.04 4.36
C ARG A 140 8.89 -12.02 5.38
N GLU A 141 8.63 -11.73 6.67
CA GLU A 141 8.71 -12.71 7.76
C GLU A 141 7.32 -13.02 8.36
N PRO A 142 6.98 -14.31 8.58
CA PRO A 142 7.57 -15.47 7.94
C PRO A 142 7.20 -15.53 6.45
N GLU A 143 7.99 -16.26 5.67
CA GLU A 143 7.70 -16.61 4.27
C GLU A 143 6.30 -17.25 4.17
N GLN A 144 5.28 -16.45 3.86
CA GLN A 144 4.00 -17.01 3.47
C GLN A 144 4.18 -17.60 2.08
N ILE A 145 4.15 -18.93 2.01
CA ILE A 145 3.93 -19.67 0.76
C ILE A 145 2.60 -19.16 0.23
N LEU A 146 2.65 -18.20 -0.69
CA LEU A 146 1.48 -17.82 -1.45
C LEU A 146 1.00 -19.10 -2.15
N PRO A 147 -0.27 -19.49 -2.02
CA PRO A 147 -0.78 -20.61 -2.79
C PRO A 147 -0.44 -20.37 -4.26
N ALA A 148 0.20 -21.35 -4.89
CA ALA A 148 0.57 -21.30 -6.28
C ALA A 148 -0.64 -20.83 -7.09
N ARG A 149 -0.46 -19.72 -7.82
CA ARG A 149 -1.48 -19.06 -8.60
C ARG A 149 -2.11 -20.09 -9.54
N GLY A 150 -3.41 -20.36 -9.36
CA GLY A 150 -4.22 -20.86 -10.46
C GLY A 150 -4.16 -19.79 -11.54
N ASP A 151 -3.49 -20.12 -12.64
CA ASP A 151 -3.61 -19.40 -13.88
C ASP A 151 -5.07 -19.52 -14.30
N ASP A 152 -5.82 -18.42 -14.28
CA ASP A 152 -7.00 -18.23 -15.13
C ASP A 152 -7.42 -16.75 -15.17
N VAL A 153 -7.02 -16.14 -16.29
CA VAL A 153 -7.72 -15.24 -17.21
C VAL A 153 -8.87 -14.31 -16.73
N ASP A 154 -8.72 -13.07 -17.19
CA ASP A 154 -9.74 -12.15 -17.74
C ASP A 154 -10.58 -11.23 -16.85
N GLU A 155 -10.79 -10.04 -17.42
CA GLU A 155 -11.72 -9.01 -16.98
C GLU A 155 -13.10 -9.59 -16.63
N ALA A 156 -13.57 -9.35 -15.41
CA ALA A 156 -14.99 -9.32 -15.13
C ALA A 156 -15.33 -7.97 -14.50
N VAL A 157 -15.91 -7.10 -15.32
CA VAL A 157 -16.71 -5.94 -14.91
C VAL A 157 -17.69 -6.40 -13.81
N PRO A 158 -17.76 -5.75 -12.63
CA PRO A 158 -18.73 -6.14 -11.63
C PRO A 158 -20.12 -5.72 -12.10
N ASP A 159 -21.01 -6.70 -12.31
CA ASP A 159 -22.45 -6.49 -12.46
C ASP A 159 -23.04 -6.18 -11.08
N ASP A 160 -23.64 -4.98 -10.98
CA ASP A 160 -24.39 -4.52 -9.82
C ASP A 160 -25.67 -5.35 -9.66
N ARG A 161 -25.64 -6.41 -8.83
CA ARG A 161 -26.83 -7.01 -8.19
C ARG A 161 -26.46 -8.03 -7.10
N ALA A 162 -26.50 -7.61 -5.83
CA ALA A 162 -27.22 -8.31 -4.75
C ALA A 162 -26.99 -7.58 -3.42
N ILE A 163 -27.86 -6.60 -3.19
CA ILE A 163 -28.06 -5.91 -1.93
C ILE A 163 -28.66 -6.88 -0.89
N LEU A 164 -28.00 -6.94 0.28
CA LEU A 164 -28.49 -7.23 1.64
C LEU A 164 -29.28 -8.52 1.93
N SER A 165 -28.73 -9.31 2.85
CA SER A 165 -29.50 -9.95 3.92
C SER A 165 -28.66 -10.04 5.20
N THR A 166 -28.57 -8.92 5.92
CA THR A 166 -28.33 -8.95 7.37
C THR A 166 -29.69 -9.09 8.05
N SER A 167 -29.91 -10.18 8.79
CA SER A 167 -30.90 -10.21 9.86
C SER A 167 -30.47 -11.22 10.92
N GLN A 168 -30.37 -10.68 12.12
CA GLN A 168 -29.92 -11.26 13.37
C GLN A 168 -30.85 -12.37 13.87
N SER A 169 -30.34 -13.32 14.67
CA SER A 169 -31.09 -13.77 15.85
C SER A 169 -30.15 -14.27 16.95
N LEU A 170 -30.37 -13.68 18.12
CA LEU A 170 -29.80 -13.95 19.43
C LEU A 170 -30.25 -15.30 20.04
N LEU A 171 -29.44 -15.74 21.00
CA LEU A 171 -29.73 -16.60 22.17
C LEU A 171 -30.07 -18.08 21.95
N VAL A 172 -29.16 -18.94 22.43
CA VAL A 172 -29.52 -20.24 23.01
C VAL A 172 -28.91 -20.30 24.41
N GLU A 173 -29.72 -19.98 25.42
CA GLU A 173 -29.49 -20.47 26.78
C GLU A 173 -29.87 -21.96 26.81
N THR A 174 -28.93 -22.81 27.20
CA THR A 174 -29.20 -24.22 27.48
C THR A 174 -29.60 -24.39 28.94
N SER A 175 -30.84 -24.84 29.13
CA SER A 175 -31.45 -25.26 30.39
C SER A 175 -30.78 -26.51 30.98
N ALA A 176 -30.62 -26.55 32.32
CA ALA A 176 -30.50 -27.79 33.08
C ALA A 176 -31.13 -27.64 34.49
N CYS A 177 -32.08 -28.54 34.75
CA CYS A 177 -32.87 -28.81 35.97
C CYS A 177 -34.19 -28.04 36.16
#